data_AF-A0A1F6UV55-F1
#
_entry.id   AF-A0A1F6UV55-F1
#
_cell.length_a   1.000
_cell.length_b   1.000
_cell.length_c   1.000
_cell.angle_alpha   90.00
_cell.angle_beta   90.00
_cell.angle_gamma   90.00
#
_symmetry.space_group_name_H-M   'P 1'
#
loop_
_entity.id
_entity.type
_entity.pdbx_description
1 polymer ?
#
loop_
_entity_poly.entity_id
_entity_poly.type
_entity_poly.pdbx_seq_one_letter_code
_entity_poly.pdbx_strand_id
1 'polypeptide(L)'
;MDNNPIVIPTSEGERRLRAAVRVLMSRGVWSVIAAQLGLILLWRRVLSDDTTAASIELFVLAIALAGFLYITAGVSQALAASRDLVGLRAGLRAGTTCYGPFLWMIAKLVLLGGMLLNIAILATGGTGGASAATEFSQKMPGFIPLVQGLLGFVFVYWLPIVFVRRDFALFKTLGAALVTAWQRLPHAGYLAILTLTPALIALIAGDTMPLFAVLLINLVGGAMEWVAYAYCVGHLQDQIPG
;
A
#
# COMPACT_ATOMS: atom_id res chain seq x y z
N MET A 1 46.71 12.06 -4.38
CA MET A 1 45.92 11.58 -5.52
C MET A 1 44.54 11.27 -4.98
N ASP A 2 43.65 12.25 -5.09
CA ASP A 2 42.28 12.13 -4.60
C ASP A 2 41.50 11.22 -5.55
N ASN A 3 41.32 9.97 -5.14
CA ASN A 3 40.33 9.07 -5.73
C ASN A 3 38.95 9.59 -5.32
N ASN A 4 38.49 10.67 -5.94
CA ASN A 4 37.08 10.99 -5.95
C ASN A 4 36.39 9.86 -6.73
N PRO A 5 35.56 9.02 -6.10
CA PRO A 5 34.82 8.03 -6.84
C PRO A 5 33.97 8.77 -7.88
N ILE A 6 34.17 8.43 -9.15
CA ILE A 6 33.30 8.90 -10.23
C ILE A 6 31.92 8.36 -9.91
N VAL A 7 31.05 9.20 -9.35
CA VAL A 7 29.63 8.90 -9.19
C VAL A 7 29.04 8.96 -10.59
N ILE A 8 29.09 7.83 -11.30
CA ILE A 8 28.38 7.70 -12.57
C ILE A 8 26.90 7.87 -12.24
N PRO A 9 26.21 8.88 -12.79
CA PRO A 9 24.78 9.03 -12.57
C PRO A 9 24.09 7.78 -13.14
N THR A 10 23.62 6.90 -12.25
CA THR A 10 22.83 5.72 -12.61
C THR A 10 21.67 6.17 -13.50
N SER A 11 21.54 5.58 -14.68
CA SER A 11 20.44 5.90 -15.59
C SER A 11 19.08 5.58 -14.94
N GLU A 12 18.05 6.31 -15.30
CA GLU A 12 16.69 6.10 -14.79
C GLU A 12 16.18 4.67 -15.06
N GLY A 13 16.58 4.08 -16.20
CA GLY A 13 16.28 2.68 -16.52
C GLY A 13 16.94 1.69 -15.55
N GLU A 14 18.18 1.94 -15.14
CA GLU A 14 18.89 1.11 -14.17
C GLU A 14 18.23 1.19 -12.78
N ARG A 15 17.74 2.38 -12.38
CA ARG A 15 16.99 2.56 -11.12
C ARG A 15 15.71 1.73 -11.09
N ARG A 16 14.95 1.77 -12.19
CA ARG A 16 13.72 0.97 -12.34
C ARG A 16 14.01 -0.53 -12.32
N LEU A 17 15.03 -0.97 -13.07
CA LEU A 17 15.42 -2.37 -13.10
C LEU A 17 15.90 -2.86 -11.73
N ARG A 18 16.73 -2.06 -11.03
CA ARG A 18 17.21 -2.40 -9.68
C ARG A 18 16.06 -2.52 -8.70
N ALA A 19 15.08 -1.61 -8.73
CA ALA A 19 13.88 -1.70 -7.90
C ALA A 19 13.08 -2.97 -8.19
N ALA A 20 12.88 -3.31 -9.48
CA ALA A 20 12.19 -4.51 -9.90
C ALA A 20 12.89 -5.78 -9.42
N VAL A 21 14.19 -5.92 -9.70
CA VAL A 21 15.00 -7.07 -9.26
C VAL A 21 15.00 -7.21 -7.75
N ARG A 22 15.16 -6.09 -7.03
CA ARG A 22 15.18 -6.08 -5.57
C ARG A 22 13.88 -6.64 -4.97
N VAL A 23 12.75 -6.27 -5.55
CA VAL A 23 11.42 -6.74 -5.10
C VAL A 23 11.19 -8.19 -5.49
N LEU A 24 11.43 -8.54 -6.75
CA LEU A 24 11.21 -9.89 -7.27
C LEU A 24 12.10 -10.94 -6.59
N MET A 25 13.28 -10.57 -6.11
CA MET A 25 14.18 -11.46 -5.38
C MET A 25 14.02 -11.38 -3.85
N SER A 26 13.21 -10.44 -3.33
CA SER A 26 13.01 -10.25 -1.90
C SER A 26 12.01 -11.24 -1.32
N ARG A 27 12.50 -12.22 -0.57
CA ARG A 27 11.66 -13.19 0.17
C ARG A 27 10.72 -12.49 1.15
N GLY A 28 11.13 -11.34 1.71
CA GLY A 28 10.29 -10.52 2.58
C GLY A 28 9.06 -9.97 1.84
N VAL A 29 9.25 -9.44 0.64
CA VAL A 29 8.12 -8.91 -0.15
C VAL A 29 7.14 -10.01 -0.53
N TRP A 30 7.64 -11.15 -1.01
CA TRP A 30 6.79 -12.29 -1.34
C TRP A 30 6.01 -12.82 -0.13
N SER A 31 6.55 -12.73 1.08
CA SER A 31 5.80 -13.09 2.29
C SER A 31 4.63 -12.15 2.58
N VAL A 32 4.78 -10.86 2.29
CA VAL A 32 3.67 -9.89 2.41
C VAL A 32 2.59 -10.20 1.38
N ILE A 33 2.99 -10.44 0.12
CA ILE A 33 2.04 -10.76 -0.94
C ILE A 33 1.31 -12.08 -0.62
N ALA A 34 2.02 -13.10 -0.16
CA ALA A 34 1.41 -14.36 0.28
C ALA A 34 0.42 -14.14 1.44
N ALA A 35 0.78 -13.31 2.42
CA ALA A 35 -0.11 -12.96 3.52
C ALA A 35 -1.35 -12.17 3.04
N GLN A 36 -1.19 -11.26 2.08
CA GLN A 36 -2.29 -10.52 1.46
C GLN A 36 -3.26 -11.47 0.74
N LEU A 37 -2.76 -12.41 -0.07
CA LEU A 37 -3.60 -13.41 -0.73
C LEU A 37 -4.30 -14.31 0.29
N GLY A 38 -3.60 -14.72 1.34
CA GLY A 38 -4.19 -15.47 2.45
C GLY A 38 -5.31 -14.70 3.15
N LEU A 39 -5.13 -13.39 3.35
CA LEU A 39 -6.14 -12.52 3.95
C LEU A 39 -7.37 -12.37 3.05
N ILE A 40 -7.20 -12.27 1.72
CA ILE A 40 -8.32 -12.24 0.76
C ILE A 40 -9.14 -13.54 0.86
N LEU A 41 -8.46 -14.69 0.91
CA LEU A 41 -9.12 -16.00 1.05
C LEU A 41 -9.86 -16.12 2.38
N LEU A 42 -9.22 -15.68 3.48
CA LEU A 42 -9.83 -15.70 4.81
C LEU A 42 -11.04 -14.76 4.89
N TRP A 43 -10.94 -13.55 4.34
CA TRP A 43 -12.02 -12.58 4.26
C TRP A 43 -13.23 -13.14 3.51
N ARG A 44 -12.99 -13.80 2.37
CA ARG A 44 -14.06 -14.44 1.60
C ARG A 44 -14.75 -15.56 2.37
N ARG A 45 -13.98 -16.35 3.13
CA ARG A 45 -14.51 -17.42 3.98
C ARG A 45 -15.41 -16.85 5.09
N VAL A 46 -14.93 -15.82 5.78
CA VAL A 46 -15.67 -15.15 6.87
C VAL A 46 -17.00 -14.57 6.37
N LEU A 47 -17.04 -14.06 5.13
CA LEU A 47 -18.25 -13.51 4.52
C LEU A 47 -19.22 -14.55 3.97
N SER A 48 -18.79 -15.81 3.79
CA SER A 48 -19.62 -16.85 3.19
C SER A 48 -20.46 -17.66 4.19
N ASP A 49 -20.15 -17.59 5.50
CA ASP A 49 -20.87 -18.35 6.53
C ASP A 49 -22.01 -17.51 7.14
N ASP A 50 -23.25 -17.93 6.88
CA ASP A 50 -24.47 -17.19 7.19
C ASP A 50 -24.94 -17.30 8.67
N THR A 51 -24.29 -18.08 9.55
CA THR A 51 -24.73 -18.19 10.95
C THR A 51 -23.64 -18.55 11.98
N THR A 52 -23.64 -17.81 13.09
CA THR A 52 -23.18 -18.14 14.47
C THR A 52 -21.74 -18.61 14.74
N ALA A 53 -20.92 -18.99 13.76
CA ALA A 53 -19.46 -19.20 13.94
C ALA A 53 -18.63 -17.90 13.89
N ALA A 54 -19.30 -16.74 13.78
CA ALA A 54 -18.71 -15.46 13.45
C ALA A 54 -17.62 -14.98 14.41
N SER A 55 -17.69 -15.26 15.72
CA SER A 55 -16.74 -14.67 16.68
C SER A 55 -15.33 -15.23 16.57
N ILE A 56 -15.17 -16.55 16.39
CA ILE A 56 -13.84 -17.17 16.26
C ILE A 56 -13.22 -16.78 14.92
N GLU A 57 -13.99 -16.82 13.83
CA GLU A 57 -13.47 -16.46 12.52
C GLU A 57 -13.12 -14.97 12.42
N LEU A 58 -13.91 -14.08 13.01
CA LEU A 58 -13.57 -12.65 13.13
C LEU A 58 -12.33 -12.42 13.99
N PHE A 59 -12.16 -13.20 15.07
CA PHE A 59 -10.95 -13.13 15.89
C PHE A 59 -9.71 -13.60 15.14
N VAL A 60 -9.82 -14.70 14.39
CA VAL A 60 -8.74 -15.19 13.51
C VAL A 60 -8.42 -14.17 12.42
N LEU A 61 -9.43 -13.54 11.82
CA LEU A 61 -9.27 -12.47 10.85
C LEU A 61 -8.56 -11.25 11.46
N ALA A 62 -8.92 -10.85 12.67
CA ALA A 62 -8.27 -9.75 13.38
C ALA A 62 -6.79 -10.05 13.66
N ILE A 63 -6.47 -11.27 14.10
CA ILE A 63 -5.08 -11.71 14.30
C ILE A 63 -4.32 -11.73 12.97
N ALA A 64 -4.93 -12.28 11.92
CA ALA A 64 -4.33 -12.34 10.59
C ALA A 64 -4.06 -10.93 10.04
N LEU A 65 -4.98 -9.99 10.24
CA LEU A 65 -4.83 -8.59 9.86
C LEU A 65 -3.70 -7.91 10.66
N ALA A 66 -3.65 -8.12 11.98
CA ALA A 66 -2.59 -7.58 12.82
C ALA A 66 -1.21 -8.12 12.41
N GLY A 67 -1.12 -9.42 12.13
CA GLY A 67 0.09 -10.05 11.61
C GLY A 67 0.48 -9.54 10.22
N PHE A 68 -0.49 -9.35 9.33
CA PHE A 68 -0.27 -8.76 8.01
C PHE A 68 0.29 -7.34 8.11
N LEU A 69 -0.30 -6.48 8.96
CA LEU A 69 0.20 -5.14 9.22
C LEU A 69 1.61 -5.15 9.81
N TYR A 70 1.91 -6.10 10.70
CA TYR A 70 3.23 -6.27 11.30
C TYR A 70 4.30 -6.61 10.25
N ILE A 71 4.03 -7.62 9.40
CA ILE A 71 4.96 -8.04 8.33
C ILE A 71 5.14 -6.90 7.33
N THR A 72 4.06 -6.21 6.95
CA THR A 72 4.09 -5.08 6.01
C THR A 72 4.95 -3.95 6.56
N ALA A 73 4.74 -3.53 7.81
CA ALA A 73 5.54 -2.48 8.45
C ALA A 73 7.03 -2.87 8.53
N GLY A 74 7.31 -4.12 8.90
CA GLY A 74 8.67 -4.63 9.02
C GLY A 74 9.41 -4.70 7.69
N VAL A 75 8.78 -5.24 6.65
CA VAL A 75 9.38 -5.32 5.30
C VAL A 75 9.56 -3.92 4.70
N SER A 76 8.58 -3.03 4.87
CA SER A 76 8.69 -1.62 4.46
C SER A 76 9.86 -0.91 5.13
N GLN A 77 10.03 -1.09 6.45
CA GLN A 77 11.15 -0.50 7.20
C GLN A 77 12.49 -1.11 6.80
N ALA A 78 12.56 -2.42 6.57
CA ALA A 78 13.78 -3.09 6.14
C ALA A 78 14.20 -2.66 4.73
N LEU A 79 13.23 -2.49 3.81
CA LEU A 79 13.49 -1.94 2.48
C LEU A 79 13.95 -0.48 2.55
N ALA A 80 13.37 0.31 3.45
CA ALA A 80 13.74 1.70 3.68
C ALA A 80 15.11 1.89 4.33
N ALA A 81 15.58 0.92 5.13
CA ALA A 81 16.82 1.02 5.89
C ALA A 81 18.06 0.52 5.12
N SER A 82 17.89 -0.38 4.16
CA SER A 82 19.00 -0.97 3.37
C SER A 82 18.78 -0.74 1.87
N ARG A 83 19.83 -0.89 1.06
CA ARG A 83 19.75 -0.96 -0.41
C ARG A 83 19.67 -2.41 -0.93
N ASP A 84 19.82 -3.39 -0.05
CA ASP A 84 19.92 -4.82 -0.36
C ASP A 84 18.57 -5.55 -0.35
N LEU A 85 18.61 -6.82 -0.75
CA LEU A 85 17.49 -7.75 -0.69
C LEU A 85 17.04 -7.96 0.77
N VAL A 86 15.72 -7.96 0.99
CA VAL A 86 15.15 -8.12 2.32
C VAL A 86 14.74 -9.56 2.57
N GLY A 87 15.38 -10.19 3.54
CA GLY A 87 14.94 -11.47 4.08
C GLY A 87 13.76 -11.32 5.03
N LEU A 88 12.91 -12.35 5.14
CA LEU A 88 11.76 -12.38 6.06
C LEU A 88 12.16 -12.06 7.51
N ARG A 89 13.25 -12.67 8.00
CA ARG A 89 13.75 -12.43 9.38
C ARG A 89 14.16 -10.97 9.60
N ALA A 90 14.76 -10.34 8.60
CA ALA A 90 15.14 -8.92 8.67
C ALA A 90 13.90 -8.02 8.72
N GLY A 91 12.87 -8.33 7.92
CA GLY A 91 11.57 -7.66 7.98
C GLY A 91 10.92 -7.80 9.36
N LEU A 92 10.81 -9.02 9.88
CA LEU A 92 10.19 -9.27 11.20
C LEU A 92 10.93 -8.56 12.33
N ARG A 93 12.27 -8.52 12.30
CA ARG A 93 13.07 -7.81 13.31
C ARG A 93 12.91 -6.29 13.20
N ALA A 94 12.83 -5.74 11.98
CA ALA A 94 12.59 -4.32 11.80
C ALA A 94 11.19 -3.92 12.31
N GLY A 95 10.20 -4.80 12.14
CA GLY A 95 8.82 -4.63 12.57
C GLY A 95 8.66 -4.31 14.05
N THR A 96 9.48 -4.90 14.94
CA THR A 96 9.34 -4.70 16.40
C THR A 96 9.48 -3.23 16.81
N THR A 97 10.28 -2.45 16.08
CA THR A 97 10.56 -1.04 16.40
C THR A 97 9.58 -0.06 15.78
N CYS A 98 8.95 -0.41 14.65
CA CYS A 98 8.07 0.50 13.91
C CYS A 98 6.59 0.15 14.02
N TYR A 99 6.24 -1.07 14.46
CA TYR A 99 4.85 -1.55 14.44
C TYR A 99 3.90 -0.69 15.28
N GLY A 100 4.26 -0.35 16.53
CA GLY A 100 3.40 0.48 17.38
C GLY A 100 3.10 1.86 16.78
N PRO A 101 4.14 2.65 16.42
CA PRO A 101 3.95 3.93 15.74
C PRO A 101 3.19 3.81 14.41
N PHE A 102 3.46 2.78 13.62
CA PHE A 102 2.77 2.50 12.37
C PHE A 102 1.29 2.19 12.59
N LEU A 103 0.97 1.33 13.55
CA LEU A 103 -0.41 0.98 13.91
C LEU A 103 -1.18 2.21 14.37
N TRP A 104 -0.55 3.08 15.16
CA TRP A 104 -1.14 4.34 15.59
C TRP A 104 -1.40 5.30 14.41
N MET A 105 -0.49 5.36 13.45
CA MET A 105 -0.66 6.15 12.23
C MET A 105 -1.81 5.61 11.36
N ILE A 106 -1.89 4.29 11.18
CA ILE A 106 -3.00 3.64 10.45
C ILE A 106 -4.33 3.87 11.18
N ALA A 107 -4.37 3.75 12.51
CA ALA A 107 -5.57 4.03 13.30
C ALA A 107 -6.05 5.47 13.09
N LYS A 108 -5.15 6.46 13.11
CA LYS A 108 -5.47 7.86 12.78
C LYS A 108 -6.02 8.02 11.36
N LEU A 109 -5.43 7.32 10.40
CA LEU A 109 -5.87 7.36 9.01
C LEU A 109 -7.27 6.77 8.84
N VAL A 110 -7.56 5.64 9.50
CA VAL A 110 -8.89 5.01 9.50
C VAL A 110 -9.92 5.94 10.15
N LEU A 111 -9.58 6.57 11.28
CA LEU A 111 -10.46 7.54 11.94
C LEU A 111 -10.73 8.76 11.05
N LEU A 112 -9.70 9.31 10.41
CA LEU A 112 -9.83 10.43 9.48
C LEU A 112 -10.69 10.05 8.26
N GLY A 113 -10.42 8.89 7.65
CA GLY A 113 -11.18 8.38 6.51
C GLY A 113 -12.65 8.14 6.87
N GLY A 114 -12.91 7.53 8.03
CA GLY A 114 -14.26 7.33 8.57
C GLY A 114 -14.98 8.66 8.82
N MET A 115 -14.29 9.66 9.38
CA MET A 115 -14.85 10.99 9.59
C MET A 115 -15.20 11.68 8.26
N LEU A 116 -14.32 11.65 7.27
CA LEU A 116 -14.56 12.21 5.94
C LEU A 116 -15.74 11.52 5.24
N LEU A 117 -15.83 10.18 5.34
CA LEU A 117 -16.95 9.42 4.82
C LEU A 117 -18.27 9.83 5.49
N ASN A 118 -18.28 9.99 6.82
CA ASN A 118 -19.46 10.44 7.55
C ASN A 118 -19.87 11.87 7.13
N ILE A 119 -18.92 12.78 6.95
CA ILE A 119 -19.19 14.13 6.44
C ILE A 119 -19.77 14.08 5.03
N ALA A 120 -19.22 13.24 4.14
CA ALA A 120 -19.72 13.08 2.78
C ALA A 120 -21.17 12.55 2.79
N ILE A 121 -21.46 11.52 3.61
CA ILE A 121 -22.81 10.99 3.78
C ILE A 121 -23.77 12.07 4.27
N LEU A 122 -23.39 12.84 5.30
CA LEU A 122 -24.21 13.94 5.83
C LEU A 122 -24.44 15.05 4.79
N ALA A 123 -23.41 15.41 4.03
CA ALA A 123 -23.52 16.42 2.97
C ALA A 123 -24.45 15.97 1.83
N THR A 124 -24.44 14.68 1.48
CA THR A 124 -25.35 14.11 0.47
C THR A 124 -26.76 13.87 0.99
N GLY A 125 -26.93 13.59 2.29
CA GLY A 125 -28.23 13.39 2.93
C GLY A 125 -28.95 14.68 3.32
N GLY A 126 -28.27 15.83 3.28
CA GLY A 126 -28.84 17.14 3.62
C GLY A 126 -29.64 17.80 2.48
N THR A 127 -29.55 17.33 1.24
CA THR A 127 -30.16 17.98 0.06
C THR A 127 -31.30 17.20 -0.60
N GLY A 128 -31.50 15.93 -0.23
CA GLY A 128 -32.64 15.12 -0.67
C GLY A 128 -32.77 13.93 0.25
N GLY A 129 -34.00 13.58 0.64
CA GLY A 129 -34.30 12.52 1.61
C GLY A 129 -33.66 11.17 1.29
N ALA A 130 -33.92 10.17 2.13
CA ALA A 130 -33.29 8.84 2.20
C ALA A 130 -32.79 8.22 0.86
N SER A 131 -33.41 8.51 -0.28
CA SER A 131 -32.99 8.13 -1.64
C SER A 131 -31.55 8.51 -2.04
N ALA A 132 -31.00 9.67 -1.62
CA ALA A 132 -29.65 10.07 -2.04
C ALA A 132 -28.54 9.22 -1.39
N ALA A 133 -28.73 8.82 -0.13
CA ALA A 133 -27.84 7.89 0.56
C ALA A 133 -27.91 6.48 -0.04
N THR A 134 -29.10 6.04 -0.48
CA THR A 134 -29.28 4.75 -1.15
C THR A 134 -28.64 4.73 -2.54
N GLU A 135 -28.75 5.80 -3.32
CA GLU A 135 -28.09 5.91 -4.63
C GLU A 135 -26.56 5.94 -4.51
N PHE A 136 -26.02 6.64 -3.51
CA PHE A 136 -24.58 6.63 -3.23
C PHE A 136 -24.09 5.23 -2.84
N SER A 137 -24.85 4.52 -2.01
CA SER A 137 -24.57 3.13 -1.63
C SER A 137 -24.66 2.15 -2.81
N GLN A 138 -25.55 2.40 -3.79
CA GLN A 138 -25.71 1.54 -4.97
C GLN A 138 -24.63 1.77 -6.04
N LYS A 139 -24.09 3.00 -6.14
CA LYS A 139 -23.00 3.31 -7.09
C LYS A 139 -21.61 3.03 -6.51
N MET A 140 -21.47 2.95 -5.19
CA MET A 140 -20.20 2.71 -4.50
C MET A 140 -19.42 1.47 -5.00
N PRO A 141 -20.04 0.30 -5.24
CA PRO A 141 -19.32 -0.93 -5.58
C PRO A 141 -18.43 -0.78 -6.82
N GLY A 142 -18.93 -0.09 -7.85
CA GLY A 142 -18.18 0.16 -9.08
C GLY A 142 -17.01 1.14 -8.93
N PHE A 143 -17.00 1.99 -7.89
CA PHE A 143 -15.90 2.93 -7.65
C PHE A 143 -14.83 2.38 -6.69
N ILE A 144 -15.10 1.28 -5.97
CA ILE A 144 -14.16 0.70 -4.99
C ILE A 144 -12.78 0.40 -5.61
N PRO A 145 -12.67 -0.24 -6.80
CA PRO A 145 -11.36 -0.51 -7.41
C PRO A 145 -10.57 0.78 -7.70
N LEU A 146 -11.27 1.83 -8.14
CA LEU A 146 -10.66 3.12 -8.48
C LEU A 146 -10.20 3.87 -7.22
N VAL A 147 -11.01 3.86 -6.16
CA VAL A 147 -10.62 4.40 -4.84
C VAL A 147 -9.42 3.64 -4.28
N GLN A 148 -9.42 2.31 -4.39
CA GLN A 148 -8.28 1.47 -3.98
C GLN A 148 -7.01 1.82 -4.78
N GLY A 149 -7.10 1.97 -6.10
CA GLY A 149 -5.96 2.35 -6.94
C GLY A 149 -5.42 3.75 -6.62
N LEU A 150 -6.30 4.72 -6.36
CA LEU A 150 -5.91 6.07 -5.95
C LEU A 150 -5.24 6.07 -4.57
N LEU A 151 -5.80 5.32 -3.61
CA LEU A 151 -5.19 5.15 -2.29
C LEU A 151 -3.82 4.47 -2.44
N GLY A 152 -3.71 3.41 -3.23
CA GLY A 152 -2.45 2.73 -3.53
C GLY A 152 -1.39 3.68 -4.09
N PHE A 153 -1.76 4.55 -5.03
CA PHE A 153 -0.88 5.58 -5.57
C PHE A 153 -0.40 6.55 -4.48
N VAL A 154 -1.30 7.04 -3.61
CA VAL A 154 -0.93 7.91 -2.48
C VAL A 154 0.00 7.19 -1.51
N PHE A 155 -0.29 5.93 -1.16
CA PHE A 155 0.52 5.13 -0.24
C PHE A 155 1.92 4.85 -0.79
N VAL A 156 2.07 4.63 -2.09
CA VAL A 156 3.36 4.41 -2.74
C VAL A 156 4.29 5.61 -2.59
N TYR A 157 3.76 6.85 -2.56
CA TYR A 157 4.57 8.03 -2.28
C TYR A 157 4.75 8.29 -0.78
N TRP A 158 3.71 8.06 0.00
CA TRP A 158 3.68 8.44 1.41
C TRP A 158 4.45 7.49 2.32
N LEU A 159 4.26 6.17 2.17
CA LEU A 159 4.89 5.17 3.05
C LEU A 159 6.43 5.19 2.96
N PRO A 160 7.08 5.29 1.78
CA PRO A 160 8.53 5.43 1.74
C PRO A 160 9.05 6.60 2.58
N ILE A 161 8.36 7.74 2.57
CA ILE A 161 8.78 8.92 3.35
C ILE A 161 8.67 8.63 4.84
N VAL A 162 7.56 8.01 5.28
CA VAL A 162 7.34 7.62 6.68
C VAL A 162 8.46 6.71 7.16
N PHE A 163 8.77 5.64 6.42
CA PHE A 163 9.73 4.62 6.85
C PHE A 163 11.21 5.03 6.67
N VAL A 164 11.53 5.82 5.65
CA VAL A 164 12.88 6.36 5.45
C VAL A 164 13.21 7.41 6.52
N ARG A 165 12.28 8.31 6.83
CA ARG A 165 12.49 9.36 7.85
C ARG A 165 12.19 8.89 9.28
N ARG A 166 11.55 7.72 9.45
CA ARG A 166 11.04 7.20 10.73
C ARG A 166 10.13 8.19 11.46
N ASP A 167 9.42 9.02 10.71
CA ASP A 167 8.46 9.99 11.24
C ASP A 167 7.05 9.47 10.95
N PHE A 168 6.26 9.23 12.00
CA PHE A 168 4.89 8.71 11.88
C PHE A 168 3.83 9.81 12.11
N ALA A 169 4.23 11.08 12.05
CA ALA A 169 3.29 12.20 12.09
C ALA A 169 2.52 12.30 10.76
N LEU A 170 1.24 11.90 10.78
CA LEU A 170 0.38 11.77 9.60
C LEU A 170 0.38 13.03 8.72
N PHE A 171 0.00 14.20 9.26
CA PHE A 171 -0.13 15.43 8.46
C PHE A 171 1.21 15.93 7.91
N LYS A 172 2.28 15.83 8.71
CA LYS A 172 3.62 16.28 8.32
C LYS A 172 4.19 15.43 7.17
N THR A 173 4.05 14.11 7.28
CA THR A 173 4.55 13.18 6.27
C THR A 173 3.69 13.17 5.02
N LEU A 174 2.36 13.33 5.15
CA LEU A 174 1.46 13.46 4.01
C LEU A 174 1.72 14.76 3.23
N GLY A 175 1.94 15.88 3.92
CA GLY A 175 2.33 17.13 3.29
C GLY A 175 3.66 17.02 2.53
N ALA A 176 4.65 16.37 3.14
CA ALA A 176 5.93 16.10 2.47
C ALA A 176 5.76 15.18 1.25
N ALA A 177 4.87 14.18 1.32
CA ALA A 177 4.55 13.30 0.20
C ALA A 177 3.89 14.06 -0.95
N LEU A 178 2.93 14.94 -0.66
CA LEU A 178 2.28 15.79 -1.66
C LEU A 178 3.28 16.70 -2.37
N VAL A 179 4.16 17.37 -1.62
CA VAL A 179 5.21 18.22 -2.20
C VAL A 179 6.15 17.39 -3.09
N THR A 180 6.57 16.21 -2.62
CA THR A 180 7.46 15.32 -3.38
C THR A 180 6.79 14.79 -4.65
N ALA A 181 5.50 14.43 -4.58
CA ALA A 181 4.71 13.99 -5.73
C ALA A 181 4.58 15.12 -6.76
N TRP A 182 4.31 16.35 -6.29
CA TRP A 182 4.20 17.52 -7.16
C TRP A 182 5.52 17.86 -7.87
N GLN A 183 6.64 17.83 -7.14
CA GLN A 183 7.97 18.06 -7.71
C GLN A 183 8.41 16.96 -8.68
N ARG A 184 7.81 15.76 -8.60
CA ARG A 184 8.17 14.58 -9.40
C ARG A 184 7.07 14.13 -10.36
N LEU A 185 6.16 15.02 -10.74
CA LEU A 185 5.16 14.83 -11.80
C LEU A 185 5.71 14.14 -13.07
N PRO A 186 6.91 14.45 -13.61
CA PRO A 186 7.43 13.74 -14.79
C PRO A 186 7.76 12.25 -14.56
N HIS A 187 7.96 11.83 -13.32
CA HIS A 187 8.20 10.42 -12.95
C HIS A 187 6.93 9.73 -12.44
N ALA A 188 5.86 10.51 -12.23
CA ALA A 188 4.56 10.00 -11.76
C ALA A 188 3.89 9.07 -12.77
N GLY A 189 4.18 9.21 -14.07
CA GLY A 189 3.61 8.34 -15.11
C GLY A 189 3.97 6.87 -14.94
N TYR A 190 5.24 6.56 -14.64
CA TYR A 190 5.69 5.18 -14.37
C TYR A 190 4.99 4.60 -13.13
N LEU A 191 4.90 5.39 -12.06
CA LEU A 191 4.27 4.97 -10.80
C LEU A 191 2.75 4.82 -10.94
N ALA A 192 2.11 5.71 -11.69
CA ALA A 192 0.69 5.63 -11.99
C ALA A 192 0.36 4.38 -12.81
N ILE A 193 1.20 3.98 -13.77
CA ILE A 193 1.04 2.71 -14.49
C ILE A 193 1.12 1.54 -13.50
N LEU A 194 2.14 1.52 -12.63
CA LEU A 194 2.30 0.42 -11.68
C LEU A 194 1.13 0.26 -10.71
N THR A 195 0.53 1.35 -10.23
CA THR A 195 -0.52 1.31 -9.20
C THR A 195 -1.94 1.33 -9.76
N LEU A 196 -2.19 2.05 -10.86
CA LEU A 196 -3.54 2.18 -11.44
C LEU A 196 -3.87 1.06 -12.41
N THR A 197 -2.89 0.45 -13.10
CA THR A 197 -3.18 -0.63 -14.05
C THR A 197 -3.92 -1.81 -13.42
N PRO A 198 -3.50 -2.36 -12.25
CA PRO A 198 -4.25 -3.45 -11.60
C PRO A 198 -5.70 -3.04 -11.23
N ALA A 199 -5.87 -1.81 -10.74
CA ALA A 199 -7.18 -1.25 -10.40
C ALA A 199 -8.09 -1.08 -11.61
N LEU A 200 -7.55 -0.60 -12.74
CA LEU A 200 -8.28 -0.46 -14.00
C LEU A 200 -8.67 -1.81 -14.60
N ILE A 201 -7.78 -2.81 -14.53
CA ILE A 201 -8.09 -4.17 -14.98
C ILE A 201 -9.24 -4.75 -14.14
N ALA A 202 -9.18 -4.60 -12.81
CA ALA A 202 -10.25 -5.04 -11.92
C ALA A 202 -11.57 -4.31 -12.22
N LEU A 203 -11.53 -3.00 -12.47
CA LEU A 203 -12.69 -2.19 -12.82
C LEU A 203 -13.35 -2.65 -14.13
N ILE A 204 -12.55 -2.90 -15.18
CA ILE A 204 -13.04 -3.33 -16.49
C ILE A 204 -13.64 -4.74 -16.42
N ALA A 205 -13.04 -5.61 -15.62
CA ALA A 205 -13.48 -6.99 -15.50
C ALA A 205 -14.78 -7.16 -14.70
N GLY A 206 -15.06 -6.23 -13.77
CA GLY A 206 -16.29 -6.22 -12.97
C GLY A 206 -16.42 -7.40 -12.00
N ASP A 207 -17.62 -7.54 -11.44
CA ASP A 207 -17.88 -8.46 -10.31
C ASP A 207 -17.96 -9.95 -10.69
N THR A 208 -17.91 -10.29 -11.98
CA THR A 208 -18.03 -11.67 -12.48
C THR A 208 -16.69 -12.40 -12.58
N MET A 209 -15.61 -11.79 -12.10
CA MET A 209 -14.28 -12.38 -12.18
C MET A 209 -14.16 -13.66 -11.35
N PRO A 210 -13.65 -14.77 -11.92
CA PRO A 210 -13.37 -15.97 -11.14
C PRO A 210 -12.30 -15.67 -10.09
N LEU A 211 -12.38 -16.33 -8.93
CA LEU A 211 -11.44 -16.13 -7.81
C LEU A 211 -9.97 -16.18 -8.25
N PHE A 212 -9.64 -17.12 -9.13
CA PHE A 212 -8.28 -17.25 -9.66
C PHE A 212 -7.77 -15.98 -10.34
N ALA A 213 -8.63 -15.32 -11.13
CA ALA A 213 -8.28 -14.05 -11.79
C ALA A 213 -8.08 -12.93 -10.76
N VAL A 214 -8.94 -12.86 -9.73
CA VAL A 214 -8.79 -11.90 -8.62
C VAL A 214 -7.46 -12.10 -7.90
N LEU A 215 -7.09 -13.34 -7.58
CA LEU A 215 -5.82 -13.65 -6.92
C LEU A 215 -4.62 -13.30 -7.81
N LEU A 216 -4.70 -13.57 -9.11
CA LEU A 216 -3.63 -13.26 -10.06
C LEU A 216 -3.43 -11.75 -10.20
N ILE A 217 -4.51 -10.97 -10.27
CA ILE A 217 -4.44 -9.50 -10.29
C ILE A 217 -3.84 -8.96 -9.00
N ASN A 218 -4.23 -9.49 -7.84
CA ASN A 218 -3.66 -9.08 -6.56
C ASN A 218 -2.18 -9.48 -6.41
N LEU A 219 -1.78 -10.63 -6.95
CA LEU A 219 -0.39 -11.08 -6.97
C LEU A 219 0.48 -10.14 -7.83
N VAL A 220 0.06 -9.87 -9.06
CA VAL A 220 0.79 -9.00 -9.99
C VAL A 220 0.75 -7.55 -9.51
N GLY A 221 -0.42 -7.06 -9.09
CA GLY A 221 -0.61 -5.72 -8.56
C GLY A 221 0.21 -5.48 -7.30
N GLY A 222 0.22 -6.42 -6.36
CA GLY A 222 1.06 -6.36 -5.17
C GLY A 222 2.55 -6.28 -5.53
N ALA A 223 3.02 -7.10 -6.48
CA ALA A 223 4.40 -7.01 -6.96
C ALA A 223 4.70 -5.62 -7.57
N MET A 224 3.81 -5.09 -8.41
CA MET A 224 3.95 -3.75 -9.01
C MET A 224 3.98 -2.63 -7.97
N GLU A 225 3.12 -2.68 -6.96
CA GLU A 225 3.09 -1.74 -5.84
C GLU A 225 4.40 -1.76 -5.04
N TRP A 226 4.94 -2.95 -4.77
CA TRP A 226 6.22 -3.08 -4.08
C TRP A 226 7.39 -2.59 -4.93
N VAL A 227 7.36 -2.79 -6.26
CA VAL A 227 8.35 -2.20 -7.19
C VAL A 227 8.30 -0.68 -7.14
N ALA A 228 7.09 -0.12 -7.16
CA ALA A 228 6.86 1.31 -7.05
C ALA A 228 7.39 1.86 -5.72
N TYR A 229 7.09 1.18 -4.61
CA TYR A 229 7.61 1.48 -3.27
C TYR A 229 9.14 1.46 -3.23
N ALA A 230 9.78 0.38 -3.72
CA ALA A 230 11.23 0.23 -3.71
C ALA A 230 11.93 1.28 -4.59
N TYR A 231 11.33 1.66 -5.71
CA TYR A 231 11.81 2.74 -6.57
C TYR A 231 11.78 4.10 -5.84
N CYS A 232 10.68 4.42 -5.16
CA CYS A 232 10.55 5.64 -4.35
C CYS A 232 11.53 5.66 -3.18
N VAL A 233 11.69 4.53 -2.47
CA VAL A 233 12.68 4.38 -1.39
C VAL A 233 14.10 4.62 -1.91
N GLY A 234 14.49 3.99 -3.01
CA GLY A 234 15.84 4.16 -3.58
C GLY A 234 16.12 5.63 -3.91
N HIS A 235 15.14 6.33 -4.46
CA HIS A 235 15.24 7.75 -4.74
C HIS A 235 15.37 8.64 -3.48
N LEU A 236 14.68 8.31 -2.40
CA LEU A 236 14.79 9.04 -1.13
C LEU A 236 16.13 8.76 -0.44
N GLN A 237 16.62 7.52 -0.51
CA GLN A 237 17.93 7.13 0.01
C GLN A 237 19.09 7.80 -0.73
N ASP A 238 18.91 8.20 -1.99
CA ASP A 238 19.92 8.96 -2.74
C ASP A 238 19.96 10.44 -2.36
N GLN A 239 18.92 10.97 -1.71
CA GLN A 239 18.83 12.38 -1.31
C GLN A 239 19.32 12.64 0.12
N ILE A 240 19.53 11.60 0.91
CA ILE A 240 20.07 11.72 2.27
C ILE A 240 21.60 11.63 2.16
N PRO A 241 22.35 12.71 2.44
CA PRO A 241 23.80 12.62 2.53
C PRO A 241 24.15 11.64 3.65
N GLY A 242 24.97 10.63 3.31
CA GLY A 242 25.48 9.64 4.26
C GLY A 242 26.41 10.24 5.29
#